data_AF-A0A485L6C5-F1
#
_entry.id   AF-A0A485L6C5-F1
#
_cell.length_a   1.000
_cell.length_b   1.000
_cell.length_c   1.000
_cell.angle_alpha   90.00
_cell.angle_beta   90.00
_cell.angle_gamma   90.00
#
_symmetry.space_group_name_H-M   'P 1'
#
loop_
_entity.id
_entity.type
_entity.pdbx_description
1 polymer ?
#
loop_
_entity_poly.entity_id
_entity_poly.type
_entity_poly.pdbx_seq_one_letter_code
_entity_poly.pdbx_strand_id
1 'polypeptide(L)'
;MTARVTQHGIKKWLSDPATYPIIAILGCAGSMAVFGGLRYLTQSPDVAFSKEKRTTLLSHTVEEGEAFRAHRIAAATLKANPITRENEYQAFKERNNNA
;
A
#
# COMPACT_ATOMS: atom_id res chain seq x y z
N MET A 1 5.24 -29.15 -28.71
CA MET A 1 3.89 -28.63 -29.05
C MET A 1 3.40 -27.51 -28.13
N THR A 2 3.78 -27.50 -26.84
CA THR A 2 3.38 -26.48 -25.85
C THR A 2 3.80 -25.04 -26.20
N ALA A 3 5.03 -24.82 -26.65
CA ALA A 3 5.53 -23.49 -26.97
C ALA A 3 4.75 -22.74 -28.09
N ARG A 4 4.29 -23.46 -29.13
CA ARG A 4 3.48 -22.86 -30.21
C ARG A 4 2.08 -22.45 -29.73
N VAL A 5 1.48 -23.21 -28.81
CA VAL A 5 0.18 -22.90 -28.21
C VAL A 5 0.28 -21.66 -27.34
N THR A 6 1.34 -21.53 -26.54
CA THR A 6 1.61 -20.34 -25.73
C THR A 6 1.83 -19.09 -26.59
N GLN A 7 2.61 -19.19 -27.67
CA GLN A 7 2.81 -18.07 -28.61
C GLN A 7 1.50 -17.64 -29.29
N HIS A 8 0.62 -18.57 -29.66
CA HIS A 8 -0.69 -18.24 -30.24
C HIS A 8 -1.61 -17.52 -29.24
N GLY A 9 -1.61 -17.96 -27.98
CA GLY A 9 -2.38 -17.31 -26.90
C GLY A 9 -1.93 -15.87 -26.64
N ILE A 10 -0.62 -15.65 -26.50
CA ILE A 10 -0.06 -14.31 -26.26
C ILE A 10 -0.34 -13.38 -27.44
N LYS A 11 -0.17 -13.87 -28.68
CA LYS A 11 -0.47 -13.09 -29.87
C LYS A 11 -1.93 -12.65 -29.90
N LYS A 12 -2.87 -13.52 -29.50
CA LYS A 12 -4.30 -13.19 -29.45
C LYS A 12 -4.62 -12.10 -28.42
N TRP A 13 -4.02 -12.17 -27.23
CA TRP A 13 -4.19 -11.15 -26.18
C TRP A 13 -3.59 -9.79 -26.55
N LEU A 14 -2.47 -9.78 -27.27
CA LEU A 14 -1.77 -8.53 -27.63
C LEU A 14 -2.18 -7.95 -28.98
N SER A 15 -2.95 -8.68 -29.80
CA SER A 15 -3.38 -8.21 -31.13
C SER A 15 -4.78 -7.59 -31.13
N ASP A 16 -5.62 -7.87 -30.13
CA ASP A 16 -6.98 -7.35 -30.05
C ASP A 16 -7.04 -6.03 -29.24
N PRO A 17 -7.43 -4.90 -29.85
CA PRO A 17 -7.57 -3.62 -29.17
C PRO A 17 -8.48 -3.65 -27.93
N ALA A 18 -9.49 -4.52 -27.92
CA ALA A 18 -10.41 -4.67 -26.78
C ALA A 18 -9.74 -5.26 -25.53
N THR A 19 -8.53 -5.82 -25.67
CA THR A 19 -7.80 -6.47 -24.56
C THR A 19 -6.93 -5.49 -23.77
N TYR A 20 -6.52 -4.36 -24.36
CA TYR A 20 -5.67 -3.37 -23.66
C TYR A 20 -6.29 -2.78 -22.39
N PRO A 21 -7.60 -2.44 -22.34
CA PRO A 21 -8.24 -2.00 -21.09
C PRO A 21 -8.15 -3.05 -19.98
N ILE A 22 -8.29 -4.34 -20.31
CA ILE A 22 -8.19 -5.45 -19.34
C ILE A 22 -6.76 -5.55 -18.80
N ILE A 23 -5.76 -5.48 -19.70
CA ILE A 23 -4.35 -5.48 -19.31
C ILE A 23 -4.01 -4.28 -18.42
N ALA A 24 -4.58 -3.10 -18.70
CA ALA A 24 -4.39 -1.91 -17.88
C ALA A 24 -4.95 -2.09 -16.46
N ILE A 25 -6.15 -2.69 -16.32
CA ILE A 25 -6.75 -2.99 -15.01
C ILE A 25 -5.89 -3.99 -14.24
N LEU A 26 -5.43 -5.07 -14.90
CA LEU A 26 -4.55 -6.06 -14.30
C LEU A 26 -3.22 -5.44 -13.85
N GLY A 27 -2.64 -4.57 -14.69
CA GLY A 27 -1.42 -3.83 -14.36
C GLY A 27 -1.61 -2.90 -13.16
N CYS A 28 -2.72 -2.18 -13.10
CA CYS A 28 -3.06 -1.30 -11.97
C CYS A 28 -3.26 -2.08 -10.66
N ALA A 29 -4.04 -3.17 -10.70
CA ALA A 29 -4.26 -4.02 -9.53
C ALA A 29 -2.95 -4.66 -9.05
N GLY A 30 -2.14 -5.18 -9.98
CA GLY A 30 -0.85 -5.78 -9.69
C GLY A 30 0.14 -4.78 -9.08
N SER A 31 0.22 -3.57 -9.63
CA SER A 31 1.11 -2.54 -9.10
C SER A 31 0.71 -2.10 -7.70
N MET A 32 -0.60 -1.94 -7.43
CA MET A 32 -1.10 -1.62 -6.09
C MET A 32 -0.79 -2.73 -5.07
N ALA A 33 -0.97 -4.00 -5.45
CA ALA A 33 -0.66 -5.14 -4.57
C ALA A 33 0.84 -5.20 -4.24
N VAL A 34 1.70 -5.06 -5.24
CA VAL A 34 3.17 -5.05 -5.06
C VAL A 34 3.61 -3.85 -4.23
N PHE A 35 3.07 -2.66 -4.51
CA PHE A 35 3.37 -1.45 -3.74
C PHE A 35 2.96 -1.60 -2.27
N GLY A 36 1.75 -2.10 -1.99
CA GLY A 36 1.29 -2.39 -0.64
C GLY A 36 2.20 -3.39 0.06
N GLY A 37 2.54 -4.50 -0.61
CA GLY A 37 3.46 -5.50 -0.08
C GLY A 37 4.84 -4.92 0.26
N LEU A 38 5.46 -4.18 -0.67
CA LEU A 38 6.76 -3.53 -0.43
C LEU A 38 6.69 -2.53 0.72
N ARG A 39 5.65 -1.68 0.75
CA ARG A 39 5.43 -0.69 1.81
C ARG A 39 5.39 -1.34 3.20
N TYR A 40 4.70 -2.47 3.34
CA TYR A 40 4.64 -3.20 4.61
C TYR A 40 5.95 -3.95 4.92
N LEU A 41 6.61 -4.56 3.94
CA LEU A 41 7.85 -5.31 4.18
C LEU A 41 9.03 -4.39 4.54
N THR A 42 9.10 -3.21 3.95
CA THR A 42 10.27 -2.31 4.08
C THR A 42 10.11 -1.27 5.18
N GLN A 43 8.90 -0.76 5.39
CA GLN A 43 8.67 0.36 6.30
C GLN A 43 7.87 -0.04 7.54
N SER A 44 7.43 -1.30 7.68
CA SER A 44 6.81 -1.74 8.93
C SER A 44 7.83 -1.75 10.08
N PRO A 45 7.48 -1.20 11.25
CA PRO A 45 8.34 -1.24 12.43
C PRO A 45 8.65 -2.67 12.88
N ASP A 46 7.75 -3.62 12.64
CA ASP A 46 7.89 -5.00 13.12
C ASP A 46 8.70 -5.91 12.17
N VAL A 47 9.02 -5.45 10.96
CA VAL A 47 9.78 -6.24 9.99
C VAL A 47 11.24 -5.80 10.01
N ALA A 48 12.15 -6.75 10.27
CA ALA A 48 13.59 -6.54 10.32
C ALA A 48 14.28 -7.06 9.02
N PHE A 49 14.01 -6.37 7.91
CA PHE A 49 14.60 -6.73 6.62
C PHE A 49 16.11 -6.43 6.57
N SER A 50 16.55 -5.26 7.04
CA SER A 50 17.96 -4.89 7.12
C SER A 50 18.66 -5.61 8.29
N LYS A 51 19.96 -5.89 8.13
CA LYS A 51 20.76 -6.57 9.16
C LYS A 51 20.94 -5.70 10.41
N GLU A 52 21.06 -4.38 10.22
CA GLU A 52 21.23 -3.39 11.29
C GLU A 52 20.06 -3.41 12.28
N LYS A 53 18.82 -3.48 11.76
CA LYS A 53 17.60 -3.55 12.57
C LYS A 53 17.43 -4.86 13.35
N ARG A 54 18.19 -5.92 13.01
CA ARG A 54 18.17 -7.19 13.76
C ARG A 54 19.03 -7.14 15.02
N THR A 55 19.94 -6.17 15.11
CA THR A 55 20.88 -6.05 16.22
C THR A 55 20.44 -5.08 17.30
N THR A 56 19.36 -4.32 17.07
CA THR A 56 18.81 -3.37 18.04
C THR A 56 18.00 -4.09 19.13
N LEU A 57 18.17 -3.64 20.38
CA LEU A 57 17.45 -4.17 21.55
C LEU A 57 15.94 -3.90 21.50
N LEU A 58 15.54 -2.78 20.90
CA LEU A 58 14.15 -2.43 20.64
C LEU A 58 13.82 -2.70 19.17
N SER A 59 12.61 -3.20 18.89
CA SER A 59 12.23 -3.55 17.50
C SER A 59 12.02 -2.33 16.60
N HIS A 60 11.66 -1.18 17.19
CA HIS A 60 11.45 0.09 16.49
C HIS A 60 11.65 1.28 17.42
N THR A 61 11.95 2.44 16.84
CA THR A 61 11.92 3.73 17.55
C THR A 61 10.50 4.32 17.52
N VAL A 62 10.22 5.27 18.42
CA VAL A 62 8.93 5.97 18.45
C VAL A 62 8.68 6.70 17.13
N GLU A 63 9.69 7.36 16.59
CA GLU A 63 9.64 8.11 15.33
C GLU A 63 9.30 7.21 14.13
N GLU A 64 9.90 6.02 14.04
CA GLU A 64 9.58 5.04 12.98
C GLU A 64 8.12 4.57 13.06
N GLY A 65 7.62 4.33 14.28
CA GLY A 65 6.24 3.94 14.53
C GLY A 65 5.24 5.04 14.17
N GLU A 66 5.56 6.29 14.50
CA GLU A 66 4.78 7.47 14.16
C GLU A 66 4.74 7.70 12.65
N ALA A 67 5.89 7.68 11.97
CA ALA A 67 5.97 7.82 10.52
C ALA A 67 5.18 6.74 9.77
N PHE A 68 5.19 5.49 10.28
CA PHE A 68 4.39 4.41 9.71
C PHE A 68 2.88 4.66 9.85
N ARG A 69 2.44 5.25 10.96
CA ARG A 69 1.02 5.50 11.28
C ARG A 69 0.51 6.86 10.84
N ALA A 70 1.38 7.80 10.48
CA ALA A 70 1.05 9.19 10.15
C ALA A 70 -0.09 9.31 9.13
N HIS A 71 -0.06 8.47 8.10
CA HIS A 71 -1.02 8.53 7.00
C HIS A 71 -2.32 7.76 7.26
N ARG A 72 -2.39 6.95 8.33
CA ARG A 72 -3.52 6.03 8.57
C ARG A 72 -4.82 6.76 8.87
N ILE A 73 -4.75 7.79 9.72
CA ILE A 73 -5.93 8.56 10.14
C ILE A 73 -6.45 9.41 8.98
N ALA A 74 -5.53 10.03 8.23
CA ALA A 74 -5.87 10.81 7.03
C ALA A 74 -6.56 9.92 5.97
N ALA A 75 -6.01 8.73 5.69
CA ALA A 75 -6.61 7.79 4.75
C ALA A 75 -7.98 7.26 5.23
N ALA A 76 -8.11 6.92 6.52
CA ALA A 76 -9.36 6.41 7.08
C ALA A 76 -10.49 7.47 7.09
N THR A 77 -10.14 8.75 7.07
CA THR A 77 -11.10 9.86 7.18
C THR A 77 -11.17 10.74 5.94
N LEU A 78 -10.80 10.17 4.80
CA LEU A 78 -10.91 10.82 3.50
C LEU A 78 -12.36 11.25 3.19
N LYS A 79 -13.35 10.48 3.66
CA LYS A 79 -14.78 10.79 3.55
C LYS A 79 -15.36 11.16 4.90
N ALA A 80 -16.14 12.23 4.94
CA ALA A 80 -16.86 12.64 6.13
C ALA A 80 -17.94 11.60 6.51
N ASN A 81 -17.85 11.12 7.74
CA ASN A 81 -18.79 10.23 8.41
C ASN A 81 -19.36 10.91 9.68
N PRO A 82 -20.47 10.43 10.27
CA PRO A 82 -21.02 10.99 11.50
C PRO A 82 -19.97 11.16 12.62
N ILE A 83 -19.12 10.15 12.83
CA ILE A 83 -18.02 10.17 13.82
C ILE A 83 -17.03 11.31 13.52
N THR A 84 -16.72 11.57 12.25
CA THR A 84 -15.75 12.62 11.90
C THR A 84 -16.28 14.03 12.09
N ARG A 85 -17.60 14.19 12.28
CA ARG A 85 -18.25 15.49 12.54
C ARG A 85 -18.33 15.82 14.02
N GLU A 86 -18.10 14.84 14.89
CA GLU A 86 -18.13 15.04 16.33
C GLU A 86 -16.96 15.92 16.79
N ASN A 87 -17.22 16.79 17.77
CA ASN A 87 -16.24 17.73 18.28
C ASN A 87 -15.03 17.02 18.91
N GLU A 88 -15.24 15.86 19.53
CA GLU A 88 -14.18 15.06 20.13
C GLU A 88 -13.19 14.54 19.07
N TYR A 89 -13.72 14.09 17.93
CA TYR A 89 -12.91 13.63 16.81
C TYR A 89 -12.11 14.77 16.18
N GLN A 90 -12.71 15.96 16.03
CA GLN A 90 -12.00 17.14 15.52
C GLN A 90 -10.84 17.53 16.44
N ALA A 91 -11.09 17.58 17.75
CA ALA A 91 -10.04 17.84 18.73
C ALA A 91 -8.92 16.78 18.71
N PHE A 92 -9.26 15.50 18.50
CA PHE A 92 -8.28 14.43 18.29
C PHE A 92 -7.46 14.64 17.01
N LYS A 93 -8.11 14.98 15.90
CA LYS A 93 -7.46 15.21 14.61
C LYS A 93 -6.50 16.40 14.66
N GLU A 94 -6.89 17.47 15.34
CA GLU A 94 -6.03 18.64 15.58
C GLU A 94 -4.79 18.28 16.39
N ARG A 95 -4.94 17.51 17.49
CA ARG A 95 -3.79 17.03 18.27
C ARG A 95 -2.85 16.17 17.43
N ASN A 96 -3.40 15.31 16.57
CA ASN A 96 -2.60 14.43 15.72
C ASN A 96 -1.91 15.16 14.55
N ASN A 97 -2.39 16.34 14.15
CA ASN A 97 -1.75 17.16 13.12
C ASN A 97 -0.67 18.09 13.69
N ASN A 98 -0.70 18.37 14.99
CA ASN A 98 0.19 19.31 15.68
C ASN A 98 1.30 18.62 16.52
N ALA A 99 1.31 17.29 16.54
CA ALA A 99 2.36 16.46 17.13
C ALA A 99 3.34 16.02 16.04
#